data_AF-A7ICM0-F1
#
_entry.id   AF-A7ICM0-F1
#
_cell.length_a   1.000
_cell.length_b   1.000
_cell.length_c   1.000
_cell.angle_alpha   90.00
_cell.angle_beta   90.00
_cell.angle_gamma   90.00
#
_symmetry.space_group_name_H-M   'P 1'
#
loop_
_entity.id
_entity.type
_entity.pdbx_description
1 polymer ?
#
loop_
_entity_poly.entity_id
_entity_poly.type
_entity_poly.pdbx_seq_one_letter_code
_entity_poly.pdbx_strand_id
1 'polypeptide(L)'
;MAWLPDPSGSVRLLNAQGRTVAEFTEGANGSYEALREGDGVYFLGNPAAADEDAEIKVEEVVGEWDLARQAGTPVCRVTLLDQPAGNGRGKALAIASGCDPALLRFGPVAWDIEGGNILVRGDTDTAVIRFARQEDGGWARTPERGRPLLMNRP
;
A
#
# COMPACT_ATOMS: atom_id res chain seq x y z
N MET A 1 -27.16 -0.49 -2.86
CA MET A 1 -26.00 -0.66 -3.75
C MET A 1 -24.88 -1.23 -2.93
N ALA A 2 -24.12 -2.20 -3.45
CA ALA A 2 -23.06 -2.88 -2.71
C ALA A 2 -21.86 -3.20 -3.62
N TRP A 3 -20.67 -3.25 -3.02
CA TRP A 3 -19.44 -3.70 -3.66
C TRP A 3 -19.03 -5.04 -3.07
N LEU A 4 -18.81 -6.05 -3.92
CA LEU A 4 -18.44 -7.40 -3.49
C LEU A 4 -17.16 -7.85 -4.18
N PRO A 5 -16.08 -8.11 -3.43
CA PRO A 5 -14.93 -8.85 -3.93
C PRO A 5 -15.33 -10.27 -4.31
N ASP A 6 -14.75 -10.80 -5.39
CA ASP A 6 -14.97 -12.15 -5.88
C ASP A 6 -13.70 -13.01 -5.71
N PRO A 7 -13.81 -14.34 -5.49
CA PRO A 7 -12.64 -15.21 -5.39
C PRO A 7 -11.73 -15.22 -6.63
N SER A 8 -12.26 -14.84 -7.80
CA SER A 8 -11.46 -14.67 -9.03
C SER A 8 -10.55 -13.44 -9.01
N GLY A 9 -10.70 -12.56 -8.01
CA GLY A 9 -10.01 -11.27 -7.93
C GLY A 9 -10.84 -10.12 -8.49
N SER A 10 -11.97 -10.36 -9.14
CA SER A 10 -12.84 -9.28 -9.63
C SER A 10 -13.60 -8.57 -8.49
N VAL A 11 -14.11 -7.37 -8.78
CA VAL A 11 -14.98 -6.61 -7.88
C VAL A 11 -16.31 -6.36 -8.57
N ARG A 12 -17.42 -6.80 -7.97
CA ARG A 12 -18.77 -6.62 -8.53
C ARG A 12 -19.49 -5.45 -7.86
N LEU A 13 -20.07 -4.58 -8.68
CA LEU A 13 -21.03 -3.57 -8.26
C LEU A 13 -22.44 -4.16 -8.37
N LEU A 14 -23.21 -4.15 -7.29
CA LEU A 14 -24.58 -4.64 -7.25
C LEU A 14 -25.59 -3.49 -7.08
N ASN A 15 -26.71 -3.56 -7.79
CA ASN A 15 -27.84 -2.66 -7.57
C ASN A 15 -28.59 -2.95 -6.25
N ALA A 16 -29.66 -2.21 -5.97
CA ALA A 16 -30.45 -2.37 -4.74
C ALA A 16 -31.13 -3.75 -4.61
N GLN A 17 -31.32 -4.46 -5.73
CA GLN A 17 -31.91 -5.80 -5.79
C GLN A 17 -30.85 -6.92 -5.74
N GLY A 18 -29.57 -6.59 -5.55
CA GLY A 18 -28.48 -7.56 -5.50
C GLY A 18 -28.04 -8.10 -6.88
N ARG A 19 -28.50 -7.51 -7.99
CA ARG A 19 -28.05 -7.90 -9.33
C ARG A 19 -26.76 -7.18 -9.68
N THR A 20 -25.82 -7.90 -10.30
CA THR A 20 -24.59 -7.31 -10.84
C THR A 20 -24.93 -6.29 -11.92
N VAL A 21 -24.42 -5.08 -11.77
CA VAL A 21 -24.52 -4.01 -12.77
C VAL A 21 -23.19 -3.78 -13.49
N ALA A 22 -22.07 -4.10 -12.86
CA ALA A 22 -20.74 -4.07 -13.47
C ALA A 22 -19.84 -5.08 -12.75
N GLU A 23 -19.01 -5.77 -13.51
CA GLU A 23 -17.93 -6.61 -13.01
C GLU A 23 -16.62 -5.96 -13.42
N PHE A 24 -15.81 -5.61 -12.42
CA PHE A 24 -14.53 -4.97 -12.62
C PHE A 24 -13.42 -6.00 -12.50
N THR A 25 -12.62 -6.15 -13.54
CA THR A 25 -11.45 -7.03 -13.60
C THR A 25 -10.17 -6.24 -13.46
N GLU A 26 -9.10 -6.86 -12.95
CA GLU A 26 -7.80 -6.20 -12.81
C GLU A 26 -7.26 -5.77 -14.19
N GLY A 27 -6.95 -4.48 -14.29
CA GLY A 27 -6.29 -3.86 -15.45
C GLY A 27 -4.81 -3.60 -15.17
N ALA A 28 -4.26 -2.54 -15.74
CA ALA A 28 -2.87 -2.15 -15.51
C ALA A 28 -2.68 -1.40 -14.18
N ASN A 29 -1.50 -1.53 -13.58
CA ASN A 29 -1.04 -0.73 -12.44
C ASN A 29 -1.97 -0.75 -11.21
N GLY A 30 -2.65 -1.88 -10.97
CA GLY A 30 -3.58 -2.04 -9.86
C GLY A 30 -4.92 -1.29 -10.04
N SER A 31 -5.19 -0.79 -11.25
CA SER A 31 -6.53 -0.34 -11.62
C SER A 31 -7.43 -1.53 -11.97
N TYR A 32 -8.73 -1.28 -11.97
CA TYR A 32 -9.76 -2.24 -12.31
C TYR A 32 -10.65 -1.64 -13.40
N GLU A 33 -11.04 -2.43 -14.39
CA GLU A 33 -11.85 -1.96 -15.52
C GLU A 33 -13.14 -2.75 -15.67
N ALA A 34 -14.22 -2.07 -16.04
CA ALA A 34 -15.50 -2.70 -16.37
C ALA A 34 -16.07 -2.11 -17.67
N LEU A 35 -16.40 -2.97 -18.62
CA LEU A 35 -17.18 -2.61 -19.79
C LEU A 35 -18.68 -2.71 -19.45
N ARG A 36 -19.40 -1.60 -19.58
CA ARG A 36 -20.87 -1.59 -19.51
C ARG A 36 -21.43 -1.49 -20.92
N GLU A 37 -22.10 -2.56 -21.36
CA GLU A 37 -22.74 -2.62 -22.67
C GLU A 37 -23.70 -1.42 -22.86
N GLY A 38 -23.49 -0.67 -23.96
CA GLY A 38 -24.31 0.48 -24.33
C GLY A 38 -24.04 1.78 -23.55
N ASP A 39 -23.00 1.81 -22.71
CA ASP A 39 -22.70 2.93 -21.81
C ASP A 39 -21.25 3.41 -21.98
N GLY A 40 -20.27 2.55 -21.64
CA GLY A 40 -18.85 2.87 -21.76
C GLY A 40 -17.94 1.97 -20.93
N VAL A 41 -16.66 2.36 -20.84
CA VAL A 41 -15.65 1.71 -19.99
C VAL A 41 -15.50 2.53 -18.72
N TYR A 42 -15.50 1.85 -17.58
CA TYR A 42 -15.34 2.44 -16.25
C TYR A 42 -14.05 1.95 -15.62
N PHE A 43 -13.35 2.84 -14.94
CA PHE A 43 -12.13 2.53 -14.20
C PHE A 43 -12.37 2.71 -12.70
N LEU A 44 -11.89 1.75 -11.92
CA LEU A 44 -11.76 1.79 -10.48
C LEU A 44 -10.27 1.83 -10.17
N GLY A 45 -9.83 2.95 -9.60
CA GLY A 45 -8.43 3.16 -9.23
C GLY A 45 -8.31 3.61 -7.79
N ASN A 46 -7.10 3.51 -7.25
CA ASN A 46 -6.76 4.21 -6.02
C ASN A 46 -6.90 5.72 -6.29
N PRO A 47 -7.71 6.47 -5.53
CA PRO A 47 -7.83 7.92 -5.73
C PRO A 47 -6.48 8.64 -5.60
N ALA A 48 -5.55 8.13 -4.79
CA ALA A 48 -4.20 8.67 -4.67
C ALA A 48 -3.32 8.43 -5.92
N ALA A 49 -3.70 7.50 -6.79
CA ALA A 49 -3.03 7.23 -8.07
C ALA A 49 -3.64 8.01 -9.25
N ALA A 50 -4.76 8.72 -9.03
CA ALA A 50 -5.38 9.57 -10.05
C ALA A 50 -4.66 10.92 -10.21
N ASP A 51 -3.80 11.29 -9.26
CA ASP A 51 -2.81 12.35 -9.48
C ASP A 51 -1.66 11.76 -10.31
N GLU A 52 -1.71 11.95 -11.64
CA GLU A 52 -0.65 11.54 -12.57
C GLU A 52 0.70 12.23 -12.24
N ASP A 53 0.67 13.35 -11.52
CA ASP A 53 1.86 14.07 -10.99
C ASP A 53 2.39 13.51 -9.66
N ALA A 54 1.71 12.53 -9.03
CA ALA A 54 2.08 11.95 -7.73
C ALA A 54 2.79 10.59 -7.85
N GLU A 55 3.48 10.33 -8.97
CA GLU A 55 4.38 9.19 -9.05
C GLU A 55 5.49 9.34 -8.00
N ILE A 56 5.45 8.48 -6.98
CA ILE A 56 6.42 8.50 -5.90
C ILE A 56 7.75 8.01 -6.44
N LYS A 57 8.79 8.85 -6.32
CA LYS A 57 10.13 8.47 -6.77
C LYS A 57 10.90 7.77 -5.67
N VAL A 58 11.79 6.86 -6.07
CA VAL A 58 12.66 6.13 -5.13
C VAL A 58 13.47 7.11 -4.29
N GLU A 59 14.01 8.16 -4.90
CA GLU A 59 14.87 9.14 -4.24
C GLU A 59 14.11 9.98 -3.20
N GLU A 60 12.78 10.12 -3.35
CA GLU A 60 11.92 10.82 -2.39
C GLU A 60 11.60 9.95 -1.17
N VAL A 61 11.67 8.63 -1.32
CA VAL A 61 11.36 7.65 -0.26
C VAL A 61 12.61 7.23 0.51
N VAL A 62 13.77 7.18 -0.15
CA VAL A 62 15.04 6.82 0.49
C VAL A 62 15.36 7.75 1.67
N GLY A 63 15.87 7.16 2.76
CA GLY A 63 16.24 7.87 3.98
C GLY A 63 15.65 7.27 5.25
N GLU A 64 15.77 8.01 6.36
CA GLU A 64 15.24 7.61 7.66
C GLU A 64 13.74 7.88 7.78
N TRP A 65 13.07 6.97 8.49
CA TRP A 65 11.65 7.01 8.77
C TRP A 65 11.35 6.53 10.18
N ASP A 66 10.45 7.24 10.84
CA ASP A 66 9.86 6.87 12.11
C ASP A 66 8.54 6.14 11.88
N LEU A 67 8.49 4.88 12.31
CA LEU A 67 7.26 4.12 12.42
C LEU A 67 6.63 4.43 13.77
N ALA A 68 5.37 4.89 13.77
CA ALA A 68 4.72 5.39 14.96
C ALA A 68 3.26 4.93 15.08
N ARG A 69 2.78 4.76 16.32
CA ARG A 69 1.34 4.52 16.60
C ARG A 69 0.56 5.83 16.72
N GLN A 70 1.28 6.89 17.08
CA GLN A 70 0.82 8.26 17.18
C GLN A 70 1.97 9.14 16.70
N ALA A 71 1.69 10.17 15.91
CA ALA A 71 2.70 11.10 15.43
C ALA A 71 3.54 11.66 16.61
N GLY A 72 4.84 11.81 16.39
CA GLY A 72 5.79 12.30 17.41
C GLY A 72 6.21 11.28 18.48
N THR A 73 5.72 10.03 18.43
CA THR A 73 6.15 8.97 19.36
C THR A 73 6.56 7.72 18.58
N PRO A 74 7.79 7.68 18.04
CA PRO A 74 8.28 6.55 17.26
C PRO A 74 8.36 5.28 18.11
N VAL A 75 7.92 4.17 17.53
CA VAL A 75 8.05 2.81 18.09
C VAL A 75 9.12 1.99 17.36
N CYS A 76 9.60 2.47 16.22
CA CYS A 76 10.74 1.91 15.50
C CYS A 76 11.26 2.95 14.50
N ARG A 77 12.58 2.99 14.30
CA ARG A 77 13.19 3.76 13.20
C ARG A 77 13.73 2.79 12.16
N VAL A 78 13.47 3.08 10.90
CA VAL A 78 13.99 2.33 9.75
C VAL A 78 14.66 3.26 8.76
N THR A 79 15.64 2.75 8.04
CA THR A 79 16.27 3.46 6.91
C THR A 79 15.96 2.71 5.63
N LEU A 80 15.27 3.35 4.71
CA LEU A 80 15.02 2.80 3.37
C LEU A 80 16.20 3.15 2.46
N LEU A 81 16.83 2.14 1.85
CA LEU A 81 18.05 2.27 1.06
C LEU A 81 17.76 2.08 -0.43
N ASP A 82 18.50 2.77 -1.29
CA ASP A 82 18.48 2.53 -2.75
C ASP A 82 19.52 1.48 -3.16
N GLN A 83 19.41 0.31 -2.56
CA GLN A 83 20.26 -0.85 -2.87
C GLN A 83 19.35 -2.07 -2.98
N PRO A 84 19.65 -3.03 -3.87
CA PRO A 84 18.88 -4.27 -3.92
C PRO A 84 18.86 -4.98 -2.56
N ALA A 85 17.71 -5.50 -2.15
CA ALA A 85 17.62 -6.34 -0.97
C ALA A 85 18.36 -7.67 -1.18
N GLY A 86 18.94 -8.24 -0.11
CA GLY A 86 19.69 -9.49 -0.19
C GLY A 86 18.87 -10.73 -0.58
N ASN A 87 17.55 -10.64 -0.46
CA ASN A 87 16.61 -11.68 -0.90
C ASN A 87 16.27 -11.60 -2.41
N GLY A 88 16.82 -10.61 -3.14
CA GLY A 88 16.57 -10.40 -4.57
C GLY A 88 15.18 -9.82 -4.89
N ARG A 89 14.44 -9.32 -3.90
CA ARG A 89 13.09 -8.76 -4.08
C ARG A 89 13.00 -7.36 -3.47
N GLY A 90 12.86 -6.35 -4.32
CA GLY A 90 12.80 -4.95 -3.89
C GLY A 90 14.14 -4.41 -3.42
N LYS A 91 14.08 -3.37 -2.59
CA LYS A 91 15.22 -2.61 -2.09
C LYS A 91 15.46 -2.87 -0.60
N ALA A 92 16.70 -2.73 -0.16
CA ALA A 92 17.13 -3.01 1.20
C ALA A 92 16.60 -1.97 2.19
N LEU A 93 16.36 -2.41 3.42
CA LEU A 93 16.08 -1.53 4.55
C LEU A 93 16.99 -1.90 5.73
N ALA A 94 17.29 -0.92 6.58
CA ALA A 94 17.93 -1.13 7.87
C ALA A 94 16.95 -0.80 9.00
N ILE A 95 17.03 -1.57 10.09
CA ILE A 95 16.18 -1.38 11.27
C ILE A 95 17.08 -0.91 12.42
N ALA A 96 16.72 0.20 13.06
CA ALA A 96 17.42 0.69 14.22
C ALA A 96 17.23 -0.24 15.43
N SER A 97 18.13 -0.15 16.42
CA SER A 97 17.94 -0.86 17.69
C SER A 97 16.76 -0.29 18.48
N GLY A 98 16.17 -1.09 19.37
CA GLY A 98 15.10 -0.64 20.28
C GLY A 98 13.70 -0.59 19.68
N CYS A 99 13.49 -1.13 18.47
CA CYS A 99 12.16 -1.24 17.90
C CYS A 99 11.21 -2.13 18.72
N ASP A 100 9.92 -1.77 18.72
CA ASP A 100 8.85 -2.54 19.33
C ASP A 100 8.88 -4.01 18.83
N PRO A 101 8.85 -5.01 19.73
CA PRO A 101 8.93 -6.42 19.36
C PRO A 101 7.84 -6.88 18.37
N ALA A 102 6.66 -6.27 18.38
CA ALA A 102 5.60 -6.60 17.44
C ALA A 102 5.94 -6.19 16.00
N LEU A 103 6.72 -5.12 15.81
CA LEU A 103 7.25 -4.74 14.49
C LEU A 103 8.39 -5.67 14.07
N LEU A 104 9.24 -6.09 15.01
CA LEU A 104 10.30 -7.05 14.71
C LEU A 104 9.75 -8.44 14.32
N ARG A 105 8.60 -8.84 14.85
CA ARG A 105 7.91 -10.09 14.46
C ARG A 105 7.42 -10.10 13.01
N PHE A 106 7.18 -8.93 12.40
CA PHE A 106 6.88 -8.83 10.98
C PHE A 106 8.11 -9.18 10.11
N GLY A 107 9.32 -9.09 10.69
CA GLY A 107 10.58 -9.39 10.02
C GLY A 107 10.78 -8.57 8.74
N PRO A 108 10.80 -7.22 8.79
CA PRO A 108 11.01 -6.42 7.57
C PRO A 108 12.37 -6.75 6.92
N VAL A 109 12.37 -7.11 5.65
CA VAL A 109 13.59 -7.49 4.89
C VAL A 109 13.82 -6.64 3.65
N ALA A 110 12.76 -6.03 3.10
CA ALA A 110 12.84 -5.24 1.89
C ALA A 110 11.72 -4.20 1.83
N TRP A 111 11.88 -3.21 0.95
CA TRP A 111 10.84 -2.25 0.62
C TRP A 111 10.71 -2.05 -0.88
N ASP A 112 9.60 -1.47 -1.31
CA ASP A 112 9.30 -1.22 -2.72
C ASP A 112 8.28 -0.08 -2.88
N ILE A 113 8.08 0.38 -4.11
CA ILE A 113 6.99 1.31 -4.47
C ILE A 113 6.06 0.58 -5.43
N GLU A 114 4.77 0.53 -5.09
CA GLU A 114 3.77 -0.16 -5.91
C GLU A 114 2.43 0.58 -5.85
N GLY A 115 1.93 1.02 -7.01
CA GLY A 115 0.61 1.68 -7.14
C GLY A 115 0.46 2.94 -6.28
N GLY A 116 1.51 3.77 -6.20
CA GLY A 116 1.50 4.99 -5.38
C GLY A 116 1.57 4.72 -3.86
N ASN A 117 2.15 3.59 -3.45
CA ASN A 117 2.32 3.25 -2.04
C ASN A 117 3.76 2.80 -1.75
N ILE A 118 4.19 3.01 -0.51
CA ILE A 118 5.40 2.39 0.02
C ILE A 118 5.01 1.01 0.57
N LEU A 119 5.68 -0.03 0.10
CA LEU A 119 5.51 -1.39 0.60
C LEU A 119 6.72 -1.74 1.45
N VAL A 120 6.47 -2.21 2.67
CA VAL A 120 7.47 -2.89 3.49
C VAL A 120 7.15 -4.37 3.45
N ARG A 121 8.11 -5.17 2.99
CA ARG A 121 7.99 -6.63 2.81
C ARG A 121 8.67 -7.34 3.99
N GLY A 122 7.99 -8.34 4.51
CA GLY A 122 8.46 -9.23 5.57
C GLY A 122 9.27 -10.40 5.01
N ASP A 123 9.67 -11.30 5.90
CA ASP A 123 10.47 -12.49 5.60
C ASP A 123 9.72 -13.57 4.79
N THR A 124 8.39 -13.49 4.72
CA THR A 124 7.53 -14.36 3.91
C THR A 124 6.89 -13.60 2.74
N ASP A 125 6.59 -14.33 1.66
CA ASP A 125 6.03 -13.79 0.41
C ASP A 125 4.69 -13.05 0.59
N THR A 126 3.91 -13.42 1.61
CA THR A 126 2.59 -12.83 1.88
C THR A 126 2.63 -11.72 2.93
N ALA A 127 3.76 -11.55 3.63
CA ALA A 127 3.92 -10.53 4.66
C ALA A 127 4.24 -9.18 4.00
N VAL A 128 3.22 -8.35 3.79
CA VAL A 128 3.39 -6.99 3.26
C VAL A 128 2.61 -6.00 4.10
N ILE A 129 3.27 -4.91 4.50
CA ILE A 129 2.64 -3.71 5.03
C ILE A 129 2.68 -2.65 3.93
N ARG A 130 1.51 -2.20 3.49
CA ARG A 130 1.37 -1.11 2.52
C ARG A 130 1.10 0.18 3.26
N PHE A 131 1.81 1.24 2.90
CA PHE A 131 1.59 2.60 3.39
C PHE A 131 1.11 3.49 2.24
N ALA A 132 -0.08 4.07 2.41
CA ALA A 132 -0.62 5.04 1.47
C ALA A 132 -0.33 6.46 1.95
N ARG A 133 -0.16 7.36 0.98
CA ARG A 133 -0.03 8.78 1.25
C ARG A 133 -1.31 9.33 1.87
N GLN A 134 -1.16 10.17 2.88
CA GLN A 134 -2.27 10.84 3.57
C GLN A 134 -2.39 12.29 3.07
N GLU A 135 -3.52 12.94 3.35
CA GLU A 135 -3.76 14.34 2.97
C GLU A 135 -2.75 15.31 3.62
N ASP A 136 -2.23 14.97 4.79
CA ASP A 136 -1.21 15.75 5.50
C ASP A 136 0.22 15.54 4.95
N GLY A 137 0.35 14.74 3.89
CA GLY A 137 1.63 14.38 3.26
C GLY A 137 2.40 13.27 3.98
N GLY A 138 1.89 12.77 5.12
CA GLY A 138 2.41 11.61 5.81
C GLY A 138 2.02 10.29 5.14
N TRP A 139 2.43 9.18 5.75
CA TRP A 139 2.10 7.83 5.27
C TRP A 139 1.42 7.03 6.37
N ALA A 140 0.35 6.31 6.03
CA ALA A 140 -0.34 5.45 6.98
C ALA A 140 -0.61 4.07 6.38
N ARG A 141 -0.57 3.06 7.24
CA ARG A 141 -0.85 1.67 6.86
C ARG A 141 -2.25 1.56 6.24
N THR A 142 -2.33 0.92 5.08
CA THR A 142 -3.57 0.61 4.38
C THR A 142 -3.64 -0.87 3.95
N PRO A 143 -4.80 -1.54 4.07
CA PRO A 143 -5.95 -1.10 4.86
C PRO A 143 -5.58 -1.03 6.35
N GLU A 144 -6.31 -0.21 7.11
CA GLU A 144 -6.12 -0.17 8.56
C GLU A 144 -6.45 -1.54 9.16
N ARG A 145 -5.55 -2.04 10.02
CA ARG A 145 -5.67 -3.34 10.67
C ARG A 145 -5.20 -3.21 12.12
N GLY A 146 -6.15 -3.25 13.05
CA GLY A 146 -5.85 -3.11 14.48
C GLY A 146 -5.39 -1.70 14.83
N ARG A 147 -4.24 -1.56 15.50
CA ARG A 147 -3.70 -0.24 15.87
C ARG A 147 -3.14 0.48 14.63
N PRO A 148 -3.35 1.81 14.50
CA PRO A 148 -2.72 2.61 13.46
C PRO A 148 -1.22 2.40 13.40
N LEU A 149 -0.66 2.51 12.20
CA LEU A 149 0.77 2.53 11.98
C LEU A 149 1.06 3.61 10.94
N LEU A 150 1.77 4.63 11.39
CA LEU A 150 2.19 5.78 10.59
C LEU A 150 3.66 5.63 10.25
N MET A 151 4.06 6.21 9.12
CA MET A 151 5.44 6.30 8.68
C MET A 151 5.72 7.76 8.32
N ASN A 152 6.54 8.42 9.14
CA ASN A 152 6.83 9.84 9.02
C ASN A 152 8.33 10.06 8.96
N ARG A 153 8.76 11.19 8.39
CA ARG A 153 10.14 11.62 8.55
C ARG A 153 10.41 11.90 10.04
N PRO A 154 11.60 11.57 10.57
CA PRO A 154 11.98 11.87 11.96
C PRO A 154 11.92 13.35 12.32
#